data_AF-A0A7Y3VAL9-F1
#
_entry.id   AF-A0A7Y3VAL9-F1
#
_cell.length_a   1.000
_cell.length_b   1.000
_cell.length_c   1.000
_cell.angle_alpha   90.00
_cell.angle_beta   90.00
_cell.angle_gamma   90.00
#
_symmetry.space_group_name_H-M   'P 1'
#
loop_
_entity.id
_entity.type
_entity.pdbx_description
1 polymer ?
#
loop_
_entity_poly.entity_id
_entity_poly.type
_entity_poly.pdbx_seq_one_letter_code
_entity_poly.pdbx_strand_id
1 'polypeptide(L)' 'MEAPAAPHSPVETELTVTSPEQMRELGLKLAKLLRAGDLVMLSGELGAGKTTLTRG' A
#
# COMPACT_ATOMS: atom_id res chain seq x y z
N MET A 1 -23.02 -18.13 7.53
CA MET A 1 -22.20 -18.02 8.75
C MET A 1 -20.77 -18.04 8.27
N GLU A 2 -20.20 -16.87 8.02
CA GLU A 2 -18.84 -16.73 7.47
C GLU A 2 -17.85 -17.18 8.55
N ALA A 3 -16.97 -18.12 8.24
CA ALA A 3 -15.97 -18.61 9.18
C ALA A 3 -14.99 -17.48 9.53
N PRO A 4 -14.55 -17.34 10.79
CA PRO A 4 -13.55 -16.34 11.16
C PRO A 4 -12.26 -16.61 10.37
N ALA A 5 -11.78 -15.60 9.66
CA ALA A 5 -10.50 -15.65 8.96
C ALA A 5 -9.41 -16.08 9.94
N ALA A 6 -8.64 -17.11 9.58
CA ALA A 6 -7.51 -17.57 10.38
C ALA A 6 -6.54 -16.40 10.65
N PRO A 7 -5.90 -16.34 11.82
CA PRO A 7 -5.00 -15.24 12.14
C PRO A 7 -3.80 -15.26 11.20
N HIS A 8 -3.77 -14.33 10.25
CA HIS A 8 -2.57 -13.99 9.50
C HIS A 8 -1.69 -13.15 10.44
N SER A 9 -0.48 -13.62 10.77
CA SER A 9 0.50 -12.77 11.46
C SER A 9 0.89 -11.62 10.51
N PRO A 10 0.66 -10.35 10.88
CA PRO A 10 1.00 -9.23 10.00
C PRO A 10 2.52 -9.13 9.84
N VAL A 11 2.96 -8.88 8.61
CA VAL A 11 4.34 -8.50 8.30
C VAL A 11 4.37 -6.99 8.19
N GLU A 12 5.15 -6.33 9.05
CA GLU A 12 5.38 -4.88 9.00
C GLU A 12 6.73 -4.56 8.37
N THR A 13 6.78 -3.45 7.63
CA THR A 13 8.00 -2.88 7.07
C THR A 13 7.88 -1.36 7.04
N GLU A 14 9.00 -0.67 7.22
CA GLU A 14 9.08 0.80 7.19
C GLU A 14 10.00 1.24 6.06
N LEU A 15 9.58 2.25 5.31
CA LEU A 15 10.32 2.81 4.18
C LEU A 15 10.30 4.34 4.27
N THR A 16 11.46 4.97 4.18
CA THR A 16 11.55 6.43 4.07
C THR A 16 11.51 6.83 2.60
N VAL A 17 10.57 7.71 2.25
CA VAL A 17 10.41 8.27 0.91
C VAL A 17 10.63 9.77 1.00
N THR A 18 11.57 10.31 0.23
CA THR A 18 11.99 11.71 0.34
C THR A 18 11.56 12.59 -0.84
N SER A 19 10.92 12.00 -1.86
CA SER A 19 10.40 12.76 -2.99
C SER A 19 9.08 12.20 -3.57
N PRO A 20 8.28 13.02 -4.26
CA PRO A 20 7.09 12.57 -4.98
C PRO A 20 7.38 11.52 -6.07
N GLU A 21 8.53 11.59 -6.72
CA GLU A 21 8.97 10.65 -7.75
C GLU A 21 9.23 9.27 -7.15
N GLN A 22 9.92 9.21 -6.00
CA GLN A 22 10.12 7.97 -5.25
C GLN A 22 8.79 7.39 -4.78
N MET A 23 7.84 8.24 -4.36
CA MET A 23 6.49 7.79 -3.98
C MET A 23 5.75 7.13 -5.15
N ARG A 24 5.87 7.69 -6.36
CA ARG A 24 5.31 7.09 -7.58
C ARG A 24 6.00 5.77 -7.94
N GLU A 25 7.33 5.72 -7.88
CA GLU A 25 8.05 4.46 -8.14
C GLU A 25 7.68 3.36 -7.14
N LEU A 26 7.44 3.73 -5.88
CA LEU A 26 6.94 2.81 -4.87
C LEU A 26 5.54 2.28 -5.25
N GLY A 27 4.64 3.15 -5.71
CA GLY A 27 3.31 2.77 -6.21
C GLY A 27 3.41 1.74 -7.35
N LEU A 28 4.23 2.05 -8.36
CA LEU A 28 4.49 1.16 -9.50
C LEU A 28 5.04 -0.21 -9.07
N LYS A 29 5.95 -0.23 -8.09
CA LYS A 29 6.52 -1.48 -7.55
C LYS A 29 5.47 -2.28 -6.80
N LEU A 30 4.65 -1.64 -5.98
CA LEU A 30 3.56 -2.27 -5.25
C LEU A 30 2.51 -2.85 -6.21
N ALA A 31 2.08 -2.08 -7.21
CA ALA A 31 1.09 -2.48 -8.20
C ALA A 31 1.47 -3.76 -8.96
N LYS A 32 2.77 -3.95 -9.23
CA LYS A 32 3.29 -5.17 -9.88
C LYS A 32 3.16 -6.44 -9.03
N LEU A 33 2.98 -6.30 -7.71
CA LEU A 33 2.83 -7.43 -6.79
C LEU A 33 1.36 -7.80 -6.58
N LEU A 34 0.44 -6.87 -6.81
CA LEU A 34 -0.99 -7.05 -6.58
C LEU A 34 -1.64 -7.93 -7.65
N ARG A 35 -2.67 -8.67 -7.25
CA ARG A 35 -3.48 -9.56 -8.06
C ARG A 35 -4.95 -9.17 -7.96
N ALA A 36 -5.77 -9.70 -8.88
CA ALA A 36 -7.21 -9.53 -8.80
C ALA A 36 -7.75 -10.11 -7.49
N GLY A 37 -8.52 -9.31 -6.75
CA GLY A 37 -9.04 -9.66 -5.44
C GLY A 37 -8.24 -9.12 -4.26
N ASP A 38 -7.03 -8.59 -4.49
CA ASP A 38 -6.27 -7.92 -3.43
C ASP A 38 -6.91 -6.56 -3.08
N LEU A 39 -6.90 -6.25 -1.78
CA LEU A 39 -7.38 -4.98 -1.25
C LEU A 39 -6.23 -4.24 -0.56
N VAL A 40 -5.94 -3.02 -1.03
CA VAL A 40 -4.95 -2.13 -0.43
C VAL A 40 -5.65 -0.94 0.21
N MET A 41 -5.47 -0.78 1.53
CA MET A 41 -5.95 0.38 2.27
C MET A 41 -4.81 1.36 2.50
N LEU A 42 -5.00 2.62 2.10
CA LEU A 42 -4.04 3.70 2.33
C LEU A 42 -4.56 4.66 3.41
N SER A 43 -3.80 4.77 4.50
CA SER A 43 -4.13 5.62 5.65
C SER A 43 -3.07 6.69 5.86
N GLY A 44 -3.48 7.87 6.32
CA GLY A 44 -2.59 9.00 6.58
C GLY A 44 -3.31 10.34 6.45
N GLU A 45 -2.68 11.41 6.91
CA GLU A 45 -3.26 12.76 6.91
C GLU A 45 -3.39 13.39 5.50
N LEU A 46 -3.99 14.58 5.42
CA LEU A 46 -4.03 15.36 4.18
C LEU A 46 -2.59 15.69 3.73
N GLY A 47 -2.29 15.48 2.46
CA GLY A 47 -0.94 15.72 1.93
C GLY A 47 0.07 14.61 2.22
N ALA A 48 -0.28 13.53 2.92
CA ALA A 48 0.61 12.40 3.23
C ALA A 48 1.08 11.57 2.01
N GLY A 49 0.82 12.03 0.78
CA GLY A 49 1.29 11.35 -0.44
C GLY A 49 0.46 10.16 -0.91
N LYS A 50 -0.65 9.80 -0.25
CA LYS A 50 -1.55 8.68 -0.64
C LYS A 50 -1.94 8.70 -2.13
N THR A 51 -2.38 9.85 -2.63
CA THR A 51 -2.76 10.02 -4.05
C THR A 51 -1.55 9.93 -4.98
N THR A 52 -0.38 10.38 -4.55
CA THR A 52 0.87 10.27 -5.32
C THR A 52 1.28 8.81 -5.46
N LEU A 53 1.12 8.02 -4.40
CA LEU A 53 1.35 6.57 -4.41
C LEU A 53 0.41 5.88 -5.39
N THR A 54 -0.90 6.14 -5.32
CA THR A 54 -1.89 5.48 -6.21
C THR A 54 -1.73 5.85 -7.69
N ARG A 55 -1.08 6.97 -8.01
CA ARG A 55 -0.83 7.40 -9.39
C ARG A 55 0.39 6.76 -10.04
N GLY A 56 1.24 6.12 -9.25
CA GLY A 56 2.32 5.27 -9.76
C GLY A 56 1.79 3.86 -9.90
#